data_AF-A0A679F6D8-F1
#
_entry.id   AF-A0A679F6D8-F1
#
_cell.length_a   1.000
_cell.length_b   1.000
_cell.length_c   1.000
_cell.angle_alpha   90.00
_cell.angle_beta   90.00
_cell.angle_gamma   90.00
#
_symmetry.space_group_name_H-M   'P 1'
#
loop_
_entity.id
_entity.type
_entity.pdbx_description
1 polymer ?
#
loop_
_entity_poly.entity_id
_entity_poly.type
_entity_poly.pdbx_seq_one_letter_code
_entity_poly.pdbx_strand_id
1 'polypeptide(L)' 'MTVAQLIEVLKDMPSEAVVILEGDGALARLVGVNLEKSVMAGLPDEVVLSTDCEE' A
#
# COMPACT_ATOMS: atom_id res chain seq x y z
N MET A 1 9.81 4.55 -6.41
CA MET A 1 9.65 3.14 -6.01
C MET A 1 8.58 2.52 -6.90
N THR A 2 8.84 1.37 -7.51
CA THR A 2 7.80 0.58 -8.18
C THR A 2 7.14 -0.39 -7.20
N VAL A 3 5.97 -0.92 -7.53
CA VAL A 3 5.32 -1.98 -6.74
C VAL A 3 6.24 -3.20 -6.57
N ALA A 4 7.02 -3.54 -7.61
CA ALA A 4 8.00 -4.62 -7.55
C ALA A 4 9.08 -4.38 -6.47
N GLN A 5 9.63 -3.16 -6.42
CA GLN A 5 10.62 -2.78 -5.40
C GLN A 5 10.04 -2.80 -3.99
N LEU A 6 8.77 -2.36 -3.83
CA LEU A 6 8.09 -2.43 -2.54
C LEU A 6 7.90 -3.89 -2.07
N ILE A 7 7.48 -4.78 -2.97
CA ILE A 7 7.29 -6.20 -2.67
C ILE A 7 8.60 -6.86 -2.22
N GLU A 8 9.73 -6.53 -2.84
CA GLU A 8 11.04 -7.06 -2.43
C GLU A 8 11.36 -6.69 -0.98
N VAL A 9 11.16 -5.44 -0.59
CA VAL A 9 11.39 -5.00 0.80
C VAL A 9 10.42 -5.68 1.77
N LEU A 10 9.15 -5.82 1.41
CA LEU A 10 8.15 -6.45 2.26
C LEU A 10 8.40 -7.95 2.46
N LYS A 11 9.03 -8.64 1.50
CA LYS A 11 9.37 -10.06 1.62
C LYS A 11 10.44 -10.35 2.66
N ASP A 12 11.30 -9.37 2.97
CA ASP A 12 12.35 -9.51 3.98
C ASP A 12 11.83 -9.25 5.41
N MET A 13 10.57 -8.82 5.56
CA MET A 13 9.98 -8.54 6.87
C MET A 13 9.46 -9.82 7.57
N PRO A 14 9.46 -9.84 8.92
CA PRO A 14 8.78 -10.87 9.68
C PRO A 14 7.29 -10.96 9.33
N SER A 15 6.71 -12.15 9.45
CA SER A 15 5.29 -12.40 9.14
C SER A 15 4.30 -11.57 9.95
N GLU A 16 4.73 -11.13 11.13
CA GLU A 16 3.96 -10.34 12.09
C GLU A 16 4.21 -8.83 11.98
N ALA A 17 5.09 -8.39 11.07
CA ALA A 17 5.35 -6.97 10.85
C ALA A 17 4.10 -6.25 10.34
N VAL A 18 3.93 -5.01 10.77
CA VAL A 18 2.84 -4.12 10.33
C VAL A 18 3.39 -2.99 9.47
N VAL A 19 2.65 -2.62 8.43
CA VAL A 19 3.01 -1.49 7.56
C VAL A 19 2.37 -0.22 8.10
N ILE A 20 3.18 0.82 8.25
CA ILE A 20 2.76 2.16 8.67
C ILE A 20 2.98 3.10 7.48
N LEU A 21 1.98 3.90 7.16
CA LEU A 21 2.09 5.01 6.21
C LEU A 21 2.37 6.30 6.98
N GLU A 22 3.41 7.00 6.56
CA GLU A 22 3.73 8.34 7.05
C GLU A 22 3.08 9.36 6.10
N GLY A 23 2.16 10.15 6.64
CA GLY A 23 1.50 11.26 5.95
C GLY A 23 1.94 12.62 6.52
N ASP A 24 1.13 13.66 6.31
CA ASP A 24 1.38 15.05 6.75
C ASP A 24 1.38 15.20 8.28
N GLY A 25 2.40 14.63 8.93
CA GLY A 25 2.61 14.67 10.38
C GLY A 25 1.92 13.56 11.17
N ALA A 26 1.34 12.56 10.51
CA ALA A 26 0.68 11.43 11.16
C ALA A 26 1.21 10.08 10.65
N LEU A 27 1.19 9.10 11.55
CA LEU A 27 1.46 7.70 11.25
C LEU A 27 0.13 6.95 11.27
N ALA A 28 -0.21 6.30 10.17
CA ALA A 28 -1.44 5.52 10.03
C ALA A 28 -1.11 4.08 9.71
N ARG A 29 -1.75 3.11 10.38
CA ARG A 29 -1.50 1.71 10.08
C ARG A 29 -2.28 1.32 8.84
N LEU A 30 -1.64 0.58 7.95
CA LEU A 30 -2.32 -0.02 6.80
C LEU A 30 -3.23 -1.16 7.27
N VAL A 31 -4.53 -1.06 6.98
CA VAL A 31 -5.54 -2.06 7.36
C VAL A 31 -6.23 -2.72 6.17
N GLY A 32 -6.05 -2.18 4.96
CA GLY A 32 -6.64 -2.74 3.75
C GLY A 32 -5.78 -2.46 2.52
N VAL A 33 -5.81 -3.41 1.58
CA VAL A 33 -5.19 -3.29 0.26
C VAL A 33 -6.17 -3.83 -0.76
N ASN A 34 -6.49 -3.03 -1.77
CA ASN A 34 -7.34 -3.45 -2.88
C ASN A 34 -6.64 -3.18 -4.22
N LEU A 35 -6.78 -4.12 -5.16
CA LEU A 35 -6.30 -3.94 -6.53
C LEU A 35 -7.47 -3.54 -7.41
N GLU A 36 -7.40 -2.36 -8.00
CA GLU A 36 -8.37 -1.89 -8.98
C GLU A 36 -7.80 -2.02 -10.38
N LYS A 37 -8.47 -2.82 -11.20
CA LYS A 37 -8.08 -2.99 -12.59
C LYS A 37 -8.46 -1.76 -13.39
N SER A 38 -7.53 -1.29 -14.22
CA SER A 38 -7.84 -0.16 -15.08
C SER A 38 -8.94 -0.52 -16.08
N VAL A 39 -9.93 0.36 -16.19
CA VAL A 39 -11.03 0.21 -17.16
C VAL A 39 -10.66 0.71 -18.56
N MET A 40 -9.53 1.43 -18.71
CA MET A 40 -9.09 1.98 -19.98
C MET A 40 -7.82 1.29 -20.49
N ALA A 41 -7.84 0.83 -21.73
CA ALA A 41 -6.68 0.20 -22.36
C ALA A 41 -5.49 1.18 -22.40
N GLY A 42 -4.35 0.74 -21.86
CA GLY A 42 -3.12 1.53 -21.82
C GLY A 42 -2.88 2.32 -20.53
N LEU A 43 -3.81 2.29 -19.58
CA LEU A 43 -3.58 2.80 -18.22
C LEU A 43 -3.12 1.68 -17.28
N PRO A 44 -2.30 2.00 -16.26
CA PRO A 44 -1.88 1.03 -15.25
C PRO A 44 -3.02 0.68 -14.30
N ASP A 45 -2.97 -0.54 -13.75
CA ASP A 45 -3.79 -0.92 -12.60
C ASP A 45 -3.37 -0.13 -11.35
N GLU A 46 -4.31 0.04 -10.43
CA GLU A 46 -4.13 0.84 -9.23
C GLU A 46 -4.20 -0.03 -7.97
N VAL A 47 -3.40 0.31 -6.97
CA VAL A 47 -3.47 -0.31 -5.64
C VAL A 47 -3.98 0.75 -4.67
N VAL A 48 -5.16 0.51 -4.11
CA VAL A 48 -5.79 1.36 -3.09
C VAL A 48 -5.37 0.86 -1.72
N LEU A 49 -4.81 1.77 -0.91
CA LEU A 49 -4.36 1.51 0.44
C LEU A 49 -5.32 2.16 1.44
N SER A 50 -5.86 1.37 2.36
CA SER A 50 -6.77 1.85 3.42
C SER A 50 -6.05 1.88 4.76
N THR A 51 -6.24 2.95 5.51
CA THR A 51 -5.62 3.13 6.84
C THR A 51 -6.65 3.16 7.96
N ASP A 52 -6.22 2.94 9.20
CA ASP A 52 -7.06 3.08 10.40
C ASP A 52 -7.11 4.48 10.98
N CYS A 53 -6.52 5.49 10.31
CA CYS A 53 -6.78 6.87 10.66
C CYS A 53 -8.25 7.19 10.39
N GLU A 54 -8.98 7.54 11.45
CA GLU A 54 -10.24 8.26 11.32
C GLU A 54 -9.93 9.64 10.70
N GLU A 55 -10.67 10.03 9.66
CA GLU A 55 -10.55 11.35 9.00
C GLU A 55 -10.71 12.52 10.00
#